data_AF-A0A169PI27-F1
#
_entry.id   AF-A0A169PI27-F1
#
_cell.length_a   1.000
_cell.length_b   1.000
_cell.length_c   1.000
_cell.angle_alpha   90.00
_cell.angle_beta   90.00
_cell.angle_gamma   90.00
#
_symmetry.space_group_name_H-M   'P 1'
#
loop_
_entity.id
_entity.type
_entity.pdbx_description
1 polymer ?
#
loop_
_entity_poly.entity_id
_entity_poly.type
_entity_poly.pdbx_seq_one_letter_code
_entity_poly.pdbx_strand_id
1 'polypeptide(L)'
;MLTEHECKIAPSTYYAARKRAAEPSARQVRDTALKGLIREVHEANFRVYGARKIRRELHRQGHEVARCTVERLMRELGITGAVRGKKIITTVPGGSVERAPDLVDRKFVAPAPNRCRAADFT
;
A
#
# COMPACT_ATOMS: atom_id res chain seq x y z
N MET A 1 38.49 15.22 2.06
CA MET A 1 37.53 15.41 0.94
C MET A 1 38.00 14.53 -0.21
N LEU A 2 37.11 13.98 -1.06
CA LEU A 2 37.46 13.28 -2.31
C LEU A 2 37.77 14.33 -3.40
N THR A 3 38.65 15.26 -3.06
CA THR A 3 38.97 16.47 -3.82
C THR A 3 39.71 16.16 -5.11
N GLU A 4 40.46 15.05 -5.17
CA GLU A 4 41.09 14.54 -6.40
C GLU A 4 40.08 14.17 -7.50
N HIS A 5 38.80 14.01 -7.14
CA HIS A 5 37.71 13.70 -8.06
C HIS A 5 36.64 14.81 -8.12
N GLU A 6 37.01 16.03 -7.74
CA GLU A 6 36.12 17.22 -7.71
C GLU A 6 34.84 17.04 -6.86
N CYS A 7 34.79 15.99 -6.03
CA CYS A 7 33.64 15.68 -5.19
C CYS A 7 33.83 16.27 -3.79
N LYS A 8 32.92 17.18 -3.39
CA LYS A 8 32.88 17.78 -2.05
C LYS A 8 32.27 16.83 -1.00
N ILE A 9 32.79 15.60 -0.93
CA ILE A 9 32.37 14.56 0.02
C ILE A 9 33.60 14.10 0.81
N ALA A 10 33.46 13.85 2.11
CA ALA A 10 34.55 13.27 2.90
C ALA A 10 34.80 11.79 2.46
N PRO A 11 36.06 11.33 2.32
CA PRO A 11 36.36 9.96 1.91
C PRO A 11 35.72 8.91 2.83
N SER A 12 35.71 9.17 4.13
CA SER A 12 35.04 8.33 5.13
C SER A 12 33.54 8.16 4.85
N THR A 13 32.85 9.24 4.44
CA THR A 13 31.44 9.21 4.06
C THR A 13 31.22 8.35 2.81
N TYR A 14 32.09 8.46 1.80
CA TYR A 14 32.02 7.66 0.59
C TYR A 14 32.19 6.16 0.89
N TYR A 15 33.23 5.78 1.62
CA TYR A 15 33.44 4.37 1.97
C TYR A 15 32.36 3.83 2.90
N ALA A 16 31.83 4.65 3.82
CA ALA A 16 30.69 4.26 4.66
C ALA A 16 29.40 4.08 3.84
N ALA A 17 29.15 4.89 2.81
CA ALA A 17 28.04 4.71 1.89
C ALA A 17 28.22 3.45 1.03
N ARG A 18 29.42 3.26 0.48
CA ARG A 18 29.77 2.06 -0.30
C ARG A 18 29.62 0.78 0.51
N LYS A 19 30.07 0.79 1.78
CA LYS A 19 29.90 -0.33 2.70
C LYS A 19 28.43 -0.61 2.99
N ARG A 20 27.62 0.41 3.28
CA ARG A 20 26.17 0.27 3.48
C ARG A 20 25.41 -0.18 2.23
N ALA A 21 25.94 0.08 1.04
CA ALA A 21 25.38 -0.42 -0.21
C ALA A 21 25.70 -1.90 -0.45
N ALA A 22 26.88 -2.36 -0.01
CA ALA A 22 27.32 -3.75 -0.14
C ALA A 22 26.75 -4.67 0.96
N GLU A 23 26.60 -4.16 2.18
CA GLU A 23 26.17 -4.93 3.35
C GLU A 23 24.76 -4.53 3.79
N PRO A 24 23.81 -5.48 3.94
CA PRO A 24 22.49 -5.16 4.45
C PRO A 24 22.60 -4.67 5.90
N SER A 25 21.89 -3.59 6.21
CA SER A 25 21.81 -3.07 7.58
C SER A 25 21.20 -4.12 8.52
N ALA A 26 21.53 -4.04 9.82
CA ALA A 26 20.94 -4.91 10.85
C ALA A 26 19.39 -4.92 10.80
N ARG A 27 18.79 -3.78 10.45
CA ARG A 27 17.34 -3.66 10.23
C ARG A 27 16.87 -4.47 9.03
N GLN A 28 17.56 -4.40 7.90
CA GLN A 28 17.21 -5.16 6.69
C GLN A 28 17.34 -6.67 6.93
N VAL A 29 18.37 -7.10 7.65
CA VAL A 29 18.54 -8.51 8.05
C VAL A 29 17.36 -8.97 8.92
N ARG A 30 17.02 -8.19 9.97
CA ARG A 30 15.86 -8.48 10.83
C ARG A 30 14.55 -8.49 10.05
N ASP A 31 14.33 -7.50 9.19
CA ASP A 31 13.12 -7.40 8.37
C ASP A 31 13.00 -8.60 7.42
N THR A 32 14.11 -9.07 6.85
CA THR A 32 14.13 -10.26 5.97
C THR A 32 13.72 -11.51 6.72
N ALA A 33 14.25 -11.72 7.93
CA ALA A 33 13.83 -12.84 8.79
C ALA A 33 12.34 -12.74 9.16
N LEU A 34 11.87 -11.55 9.58
CA LEU A 34 10.46 -11.32 9.91
C LEU A 34 9.54 -11.53 8.71
N LYS A 35 9.96 -11.16 7.49
CA LYS A 35 9.18 -11.41 6.27
C LYS A 35 8.95 -12.91 6.03
N GLY A 36 9.94 -13.76 6.32
CA GLY A 36 9.80 -15.21 6.28
C GLY A 36 8.72 -15.71 7.23
N LEU A 37 8.83 -15.32 8.51
CA LEU A 37 7.88 -15.71 9.55
C LEU A 37 6.45 -15.20 9.26
N ILE A 38 6.31 -13.97 8.77
CA ILE A 38 5.01 -13.40 8.37
C ILE A 38 4.37 -14.24 7.26
N ARG A 39 5.15 -14.66 6.25
CA ARG A 39 4.65 -15.53 5.16
C ARG A 39 4.20 -16.88 5.70
N GLU A 40 5.02 -17.52 6.52
CA GLU A 40 4.72 -18.82 7.11
C GLU A 40 3.43 -18.78 7.94
N VAL A 41 3.32 -17.83 8.87
CA VAL A 41 2.11 -17.63 9.67
C VAL A 41 0.90 -17.35 8.78
N HIS A 42 1.05 -16.54 7.73
CA HIS A 42 -0.03 -16.21 6.83
C HIS A 42 -0.53 -17.43 6.05
N GLU A 43 0.37 -18.23 5.47
CA GLU A 43 0.03 -19.45 4.75
C GLU A 43 -0.57 -20.51 5.67
N ALA A 44 0.03 -20.73 6.84
CA ALA A 44 -0.49 -21.68 7.85
C ALA A 44 -1.90 -21.34 8.35
N ASN A 45 -2.29 -20.06 8.29
CA ASN A 45 -3.61 -19.58 8.70
C ASN A 45 -4.53 -19.27 7.51
N PHE A 46 -4.40 -20.04 6.42
CA PHE A 46 -5.25 -19.98 5.23
C PHE A 46 -5.36 -18.57 4.62
N ARG A 47 -4.31 -17.75 4.77
CA ARG A 47 -4.27 -16.36 4.27
C ARG A 47 -5.35 -15.44 4.86
N VAL A 48 -5.93 -15.82 6.00
CA VAL A 48 -7.00 -15.04 6.66
C VAL A 48 -6.42 -13.95 7.56
N TYR A 49 -5.23 -14.16 8.11
CA TYR A 49 -4.69 -13.31 9.16
C TYR A 49 -4.18 -11.97 8.63
N GLY A 50 -4.76 -10.88 9.13
CA GLY A 50 -4.22 -9.52 8.98
C GLY A 50 -3.16 -9.19 10.03
N ALA A 51 -2.56 -7.99 9.93
CA ALA A 51 -1.42 -7.58 10.74
C ALA A 51 -1.61 -7.73 12.27
N ARG A 52 -2.81 -7.47 12.78
CA ARG A 52 -3.11 -7.65 14.22
C ARG A 52 -3.01 -9.10 14.67
N LYS A 53 -3.51 -10.04 13.85
CA LYS A 53 -3.48 -11.48 14.17
C LYS A 53 -2.08 -12.05 13.96
N ILE A 54 -1.41 -11.69 12.87
CA ILE A 54 -0.02 -12.07 12.61
C ILE A 54 0.88 -11.59 13.75
N ARG A 55 0.77 -10.32 14.19
CA ARG A 55 1.54 -9.82 15.34
C ARG A 55 1.33 -10.67 16.59
N ARG A 56 0.09 -11.03 16.91
CA ARG A 56 -0.22 -11.85 18.09
C ARG A 56 0.39 -13.24 17.97
N GLU A 57 0.36 -13.83 16.78
CA GLU A 57 0.97 -15.13 16.51
C GLU A 57 2.49 -15.08 16.64
N LEU A 58 3.13 -14.07 16.04
CA LEU A 58 4.58 -13.85 16.20
C LEU A 58 4.98 -13.66 17.66
N HIS A 59 4.18 -12.93 18.45
CA HIS A 59 4.41 -12.80 19.90
C HIS A 59 4.28 -14.14 20.62
N ARG A 60 3.31 -15.00 20.26
CA ARG A 60 3.18 -16.35 20.82
C ARG A 60 4.39 -17.24 20.49
N GLN A 61 5.02 -17.02 19.35
CA GLN A 61 6.24 -17.69 18.91
C GLN A 61 7.52 -17.06 19.51
N GLY A 62 7.40 -16.05 20.38
CA GLY A 62 8.54 -15.39 21.03
C GLY A 62 9.16 -14.24 20.23
N HIS A 63 8.56 -13.85 19.10
CA HIS A 63 9.04 -12.73 18.28
C HIS A 63 8.35 -11.42 18.67
N GLU A 64 9.01 -10.63 19.53
CA GLU A 64 8.52 -9.31 19.89
C GLU A 64 8.67 -8.32 18.72
N VAL A 65 7.53 -7.98 18.12
CA VAL A 65 7.43 -7.00 17.04
C VAL A 65 6.30 -5.99 17.25
N ALA A 66 6.57 -4.75 16.86
CA ALA A 66 5.56 -3.70 16.82
C ALA A 66 4.54 -3.95 15.70
N ARG A 67 3.30 -3.53 15.91
CA ARG A 67 2.22 -3.68 14.92
C ARG A 67 2.54 -2.96 13.61
N CYS A 68 3.05 -1.72 13.68
CA CYS A 68 3.42 -0.92 12.52
C CYS A 68 4.52 -1.59 11.67
N THR A 69 5.44 -2.33 12.30
CA THR A 69 6.46 -3.12 11.60
C THR A 69 5.80 -4.25 10.81
N VAL A 70 4.88 -4.99 11.42
CA VAL A 70 4.15 -6.07 10.72
C VAL A 70 3.33 -5.51 9.56
N GLU A 71 2.60 -4.41 9.76
CA GLU A 71 1.82 -3.75 8.71
C GLU A 71 2.68 -3.31 7.53
N ARG A 72 3.82 -2.66 7.81
CA ARG A 72 4.78 -2.25 6.78
C ARG A 72 5.33 -3.45 6.01
N LEU A 73 5.78 -4.49 6.71
CA LEU A 73 6.36 -5.68 6.07
C LEU A 73 5.31 -6.45 5.26
N MET A 74 4.07 -6.56 5.76
CA MET A 74 2.96 -7.14 4.99
C MET A 74 2.70 -6.36 3.69
N ARG A 75 2.72 -5.02 3.75
CA ARG A 75 2.57 -4.17 2.55
C ARG A 75 3.70 -4.39 1.55
N GLU A 76 4.94 -4.47 2.00
CA GLU A 76 6.10 -4.78 1.14
C GLU A 76 6.00 -6.18 0.51
N LEU A 77 5.33 -7.13 1.18
CA LEU A 77 5.12 -8.49 0.71
C LEU A 77 3.87 -8.67 -0.16
N GLY A 78 3.02 -7.65 -0.28
CA GLY A 78 1.71 -7.75 -0.94
C GLY A 78 0.69 -8.61 -0.18
N ILE A 79 0.90 -8.84 1.11
CA ILE A 79 0.05 -9.67 1.96
C ILE A 79 -1.04 -8.81 2.59
N THR A 80 -2.28 -9.26 2.52
CA THR A 80 -3.42 -8.63 3.19
C THR A 80 -4.23 -9.69 3.92
N GLY A 81 -4.77 -9.33 5.09
CA GLY A 81 -5.70 -10.23 5.79
C GLY A 81 -7.07 -10.24 5.13
N ALA A 82 -7.79 -11.34 5.27
CA ALA A 82 -9.17 -11.42 4.78
C ALA A 82 -10.07 -10.40 5.50
N VAL A 83 -10.76 -9.58 4.73
CA VAL A 83 -11.78 -8.64 5.21
C VAL A 83 -13.14 -9.25 4.95
N ARG A 84 -13.98 -9.33 5.98
CA ARG A 84 -15.37 -9.80 5.83
C ARG A 84 -16.19 -8.70 5.17
N GLY A 85 -16.68 -8.98 3.96
CA GLY A 85 -17.54 -8.07 3.21
C GLY A 85 -17.30 -8.20 1.71
N LYS A 86 -18.38 -8.19 0.92
CA LYS A 86 -18.29 -8.01 -0.53
C LYS A 86 -17.85 -6.58 -0.78
N LYS A 87 -16.89 -6.34 -1.67
CA LYS A 87 -16.70 -5.00 -2.24
C LYS A 87 -18.01 -4.64 -2.93
N ILE A 88 -18.81 -3.75 -2.34
CA ILE A 88 -20.05 -3.28 -2.94
C ILE A 88 -19.63 -2.43 -4.14
N ILE A 89 -19.70 -3.03 -5.32
CA ILE A 89 -19.61 -2.28 -6.57
C ILE A 89 -21.02 -1.76 -6.81
N THR A 90 -21.29 -0.52 -6.38
CA THR A 90 -22.59 0.12 -6.54
C THR A 90 -22.99 0.24 -8.01
N THR A 91 -21.99 0.36 -8.89
CA THR A 91 -22.21 0.59 -10.32
C THR A 91 -21.16 -0.19 -11.10
N VAL A 92 -21.59 -1.24 -11.80
CA VAL A 92 -20.80 -1.85 -12.88
C VAL A 92 -21.23 -1.13 -14.16
N PRO A 93 -20.33 -0.40 -14.86
CA PRO A 93 -20.68 0.20 -16.15
C PRO A 93 -21.12 -0.93 -17.09
N GLY A 94 -22.40 -0.94 -17.46
CA GLY A 94 -22.91 -1.87 -18.47
C GLY A 94 -22.25 -1.54 -19.80
N GLY A 95 -21.43 -2.46 -20.32
CA GLY A 95 -21.05 -2.42 -21.72
C GLY A 95 -22.31 -2.70 -22.54
N SER A 96 -22.64 -1.82 -23.48
CA SER A 96 -23.75 -1.94 -24.46
C SER A 96 -25.17 -1.55 -24.04
N VAL A 97 -25.36 -0.69 -23.03
CA VAL A 97 -26.67 0.00 -22.90
C VAL A 97 -26.57 1.36 -23.58
N GLU A 98 -27.48 1.63 -24.53
CA GLU A 98 -27.63 2.94 -25.15
C GLU A 98 -27.93 3.97 -24.05
N ARG A 99 -26.95 4.81 -23.73
CA ARG A 99 -27.11 5.84 -22.70
C ARG A 99 -28.03 6.91 -23.26
N ALA A 100 -28.98 7.35 -22.42
CA ALA A 100 -29.73 8.55 -22.71
C ALA A 100 -28.74 9.70 -23.01
N PRO A 101 -28.94 10.44 -24.10
CA PRO A 101 -28.05 11.51 -24.47
C PRO A 101 -28.04 12.58 -23.37
N ASP A 102 -26.85 13.07 -23.03
CA ASP A 102 -26.72 14.23 -22.15
C ASP A 102 -27.16 15.48 -22.90
N LEU A 103 -28.44 15.86 -22.71
CA LEU A 103 -29.05 17.00 -23.39
C LEU A 103 -28.43 18.35 -23.01
N VAL A 104 -27.68 18.39 -21.90
CA VAL A 104 -27.05 19.63 -21.42
C VAL A 104 -25.53 19.60 -21.57
N ASP A 105 -24.94 18.52 -22.07
CA ASP A 105 -23.49 18.38 -22.29
C ASP A 105 -22.67 18.82 -21.07
N ARG A 106 -23.12 18.41 -19.87
CA ARG A 106 -22.59 18.81 -18.55
C ARG A 106 -22.50 20.32 -18.29
N LYS A 107 -23.25 21.15 -19.02
CA LYS A 107 -23.36 22.60 -18.83
C LYS A 107 -24.59 22.92 -17.98
N PHE A 108 -24.38 22.98 -16.66
CA PHE A 108 -25.45 23.25 -15.69
C PHE A 108 -25.71 24.75 -15.45
N VAL A 109 -24.98 25.64 -16.15
CA VAL A 109 -25.15 27.09 -16.03
C VAL A 109 -26.18 27.56 -17.07
N ALA A 110 -27.29 28.13 -16.59
CA ALA A 110 -28.36 28.66 -17.43
C ALA A 110 -28.39 30.20 -17.41
N PRO A 111 -28.71 30.86 -18.53
CA PRO A 111 -28.76 32.32 -18.59
C PRO A 111 -29.98 32.92 -17.87
N ALA A 112 -30.99 32.11 -17.55
CA ALA A 112 -32.19 32.51 -16.82
C ALA A 112 -32.85 31.29 -16.13
N PRO A 113 -33.72 31.51 -15.12
CA PRO A 113 -34.52 30.44 -14.54
C PRO A 113 -35.37 29.69 -15.59
N ASN A 114 -35.69 28.42 -15.32
CA ASN A 114 -36.50 27.55 -16.20
C ASN A 114 -35.91 27.27 -17.60
N ARG A 115 -34.62 27.54 -17.84
CA ARG A 115 -33.95 27.24 -19.12
C ARG A 115 -33.15 25.93 -19.13
N CYS A 116 -32.75 25.44 -17.96
CA CYS A 116 -32.08 24.14 -17.79
C CYS A 116 -32.77 23.41 -16.64
N ARG A 117 -33.20 22.16 -16.88
CA ARG A 117 -33.82 21.30 -15.87
C ARG A 117 -32.97 20.04 -15.75
N ALA A 118 -32.55 19.72 -14.53
CA ALA A 118 -31.88 18.49 -14.19
C ALA A 118 -32.64 17.83 -13.04
N ALA A 119 -32.73 16.50 -13.05
CA ALA A 119 -33.29 15.70 -11.97
C ALA A 119 -32.26 14.64 -11.59
N ASP A 120 -32.11 14.39 -10.29
CA ASP A 120 -31.24 13.36 -9.75
C ASP A 120 -32.06 12.42 -8.87
N PHE A 121 -31.71 11.14 -8.89
CA PHE A 121 -32.32 10.11 -8.05
C PHE A 121 -31.22 9.55 -7.14
N THR A 122 -31.45 9.58 -5.83
CA THR A 122 -30.51 9.09 -4.80
C THR A 122 -30.87 7.68 -4.34
#